data_AF-A0A2N4XCE8-F1
#
_entry.id   AF-A0A2N4XCE8-F1
#
_cell.length_a   1.000
_cell.length_b   1.000
_cell.length_c   1.000
_cell.angle_alpha   90.00
_cell.angle_beta   90.00
_cell.angle_gamma   90.00
#
_symmetry.space_group_name_H-M   'P 1'
#
loop_
_entity.id
_entity.type
_entity.pdbx_description
1 polymer ?
#
loop_
_entity_poly.entity_id
_entity_poly.type
_entity_poly.pdbx_seq_one_letter_code
_entity_poly.pdbx_strand_id
1 'polypeptide(L)'
;MTANTHKSNLVLVRNIFIAIGTGALIAYTNFHVETGYYAMSAIALSSFLIGFLEPRRGWILALVQATVVISFYYLKPIKPVSEDLAMFASYVAVVMSLVFSFVAGGLGRLFQKK
;
A
#
# COMPACT_ATOMS: atom_id res chain seq x y z
N MET A 1 -6.30 -23.26 21.88
CA MET A 1 -5.77 -21.90 21.61
C MET A 1 -4.95 -21.78 20.32
N THR A 2 -4.30 -22.85 19.84
CA THR A 2 -3.44 -22.87 18.63
C THR A 2 -4.19 -22.78 17.29
N ALA A 3 -5.47 -23.16 17.22
CA ALA A 3 -6.24 -23.10 15.97
C ALA A 3 -6.60 -21.67 15.52
N ASN A 4 -6.86 -20.75 16.46
CA ASN A 4 -7.20 -19.36 16.13
C ASN A 4 -5.99 -18.54 15.67
N THR A 5 -4.79 -18.85 16.17
CA THR A 5 -3.55 -18.17 15.76
C THR A 5 -3.16 -18.56 14.34
N HIS A 6 -3.31 -19.84 13.97
CA HIS A 6 -3.03 -20.31 12.61
C HIS A 6 -3.92 -19.63 11.56
N LYS A 7 -5.22 -19.48 11.84
CA LYS A 7 -6.15 -18.81 10.93
C LYS A 7 -5.84 -17.31 10.77
N SER A 8 -5.44 -16.64 11.85
CA SER A 8 -5.01 -15.23 11.81
C SER A 8 -3.73 -15.02 11.00
N ASN A 9 -2.75 -15.92 11.12
CA ASN A 9 -1.51 -15.83 10.35
C ASN A 9 -1.74 -16.05 8.86
N LEU A 10 -2.63 -16.97 8.49
CA LEU A 10 -2.96 -17.25 7.10
C LEU A 10 -3.67 -16.07 6.41
N VAL A 11 -4.54 -15.35 7.15
CA VAL A 11 -5.15 -14.09 6.68
C VAL A 11 -4.09 -13.00 6.50
N LEU A 12 -3.16 -12.86 7.45
CA LEU A 12 -2.07 -11.88 7.33
C LEU A 12 -1.20 -12.15 6.11
N VAL A 13 -0.81 -13.41 5.88
CA VAL A 13 0.01 -13.80 4.71
C VAL A 13 -0.71 -13.47 3.40
N ARG A 14 -2.01 -13.82 3.29
CA ARG A 14 -2.82 -13.42 2.14
C ARG A 14 -2.84 -11.90 1.95
N ASN A 15 -3.01 -11.15 3.03
CA ASN A 15 -3.07 -9.70 2.99
C ASN A 15 -1.71 -9.07 2.61
N ILE A 16 -0.59 -9.71 2.98
CA ILE A 16 0.76 -9.33 2.52
C ILE A 16 0.87 -9.48 1.00
N PHE A 17 0.40 -10.60 0.42
CA PHE A 17 0.39 -10.76 -1.04
C PHE A 17 -0.45 -9.68 -1.73
N ILE A 18 -1.59 -9.30 -1.14
CA ILE A 18 -2.40 -8.18 -1.63
C ILE A 18 -1.62 -6.87 -1.57
N ALA A 19 -0.93 -6.59 -0.46
CA ALA A 19 -0.11 -5.38 -0.30
C ALA A 19 1.06 -5.31 -1.30
N ILE A 20 1.67 -6.46 -1.63
CA ILE A 20 2.69 -6.55 -2.68
C ILE A 20 2.06 -6.23 -4.04
N GLY A 21 0.91 -6.83 -4.36
CA GLY A 21 0.20 -6.60 -5.62
C GLY A 21 -0.23 -5.13 -5.79
N THR A 22 -0.77 -4.51 -4.75
CA THR A 22 -1.15 -3.10 -4.78
C THR A 22 0.06 -2.16 -4.79
N GLY A 23 1.16 -2.53 -4.14
CA GLY A 23 2.44 -1.81 -4.21
C GLY A 23 3.01 -1.82 -5.63
N ALA A 24 2.98 -2.98 -6.30
CA ALA A 24 3.42 -3.11 -7.69
C ALA A 24 2.53 -2.29 -8.64
N LEU A 25 1.21 -2.28 -8.41
CA LEU A 25 0.27 -1.45 -9.17
C LEU A 25 0.59 0.04 -9.02
N ILE A 26 0.80 0.52 -7.79
CA ILE A 26 1.21 1.92 -7.55
C ILE A 26 2.51 2.23 -8.27
N ALA A 27 3.52 1.36 -8.13
CA ALA A 27 4.81 1.60 -8.73
C ALA A 27 4.71 1.69 -10.26
N TYR A 28 3.92 0.81 -10.87
CA TYR A 28 3.60 0.86 -12.30
C TYR A 28 2.92 2.18 -12.68
N THR A 29 1.89 2.60 -11.92
CA THR A 29 1.19 3.87 -12.13
C THR A 29 2.15 5.05 -12.04
N ASN A 30 2.97 5.14 -10.99
CA ASN A 30 3.94 6.22 -10.79
C ASN A 30 4.90 6.40 -11.99
N PHE A 31 5.19 5.33 -12.72
CA PHE A 31 6.07 5.34 -13.88
C PHE A 31 5.35 5.61 -15.21
N HIS A 32 4.04 5.39 -15.30
CA HIS A 32 3.28 5.46 -16.56
C HIS A 32 2.36 6.68 -16.69
N VAL A 33 2.03 7.38 -15.60
CA VAL A 33 1.15 8.56 -15.71
C VAL A 33 1.96 9.86 -15.83
N GLU A 34 1.45 10.77 -16.65
CA GLU A 34 2.01 12.12 -16.84
C GLU A 34 1.57 13.11 -15.74
N THR A 35 0.52 12.80 -15.00
CA THR A 35 -0.07 13.71 -14.01
C THR A 35 -0.09 13.10 -12.61
N GLY A 36 0.33 13.91 -11.64
CA GLY A 36 0.49 13.45 -10.24
C GLY A 36 -0.83 13.10 -9.54
N TYR A 37 -1.96 13.64 -9.98
CA TYR A 37 -3.26 13.36 -9.36
C TYR A 37 -3.62 11.87 -9.43
N TYR A 38 -3.45 11.23 -10.59
CA TYR A 38 -3.76 9.80 -10.73
C TYR A 38 -2.82 8.92 -9.89
N ALA A 39 -1.52 9.24 -9.87
CA ALA A 39 -0.56 8.54 -9.03
C ALA A 39 -0.95 8.64 -7.55
N MET A 40 -1.24 9.84 -7.06
CA MET A 40 -1.66 10.07 -5.68
C MET A 40 -3.00 9.40 -5.34
N SER A 41 -3.98 9.43 -6.25
CA SER A 41 -5.26 8.73 -6.06
C SER A 41 -5.08 7.21 -5.99
N ALA A 42 -4.25 6.64 -6.86
CA ALA A 42 -3.94 5.21 -6.84
C ALA A 42 -3.26 4.80 -5.53
N ILE A 43 -2.32 5.61 -5.04
CA ILE A 43 -1.67 5.43 -3.73
C ILE A 43 -2.72 5.46 -2.62
N ALA A 44 -3.53 6.51 -2.56
CA ALA A 44 -4.51 6.72 -1.50
C ALA A 44 -5.52 5.57 -1.42
N LEU A 45 -6.13 5.21 -2.55
CA LEU A 45 -7.14 4.14 -2.63
C LEU A 45 -6.55 2.78 -2.25
N SER A 46 -5.41 2.43 -2.84
CA SER A 46 -4.75 1.15 -2.57
C SER A 46 -4.36 1.00 -1.10
N SER A 47 -3.82 2.07 -0.52
CA SER A 47 -3.38 2.11 0.88
C SER A 47 -4.54 2.11 1.87
N PHE A 48 -5.64 2.78 1.52
CA PHE A 48 -6.87 2.74 2.29
C PHE A 48 -7.46 1.33 2.31
N LEU A 49 -7.55 0.67 1.14
CA LEU A 49 -8.10 -0.68 1.03
C LEU A 49 -7.34 -1.69 1.89
N ILE A 50 -6.00 -1.67 1.86
CA ILE A 50 -5.21 -2.60 2.68
C ILE A 50 -5.34 -2.31 4.19
N GLY A 51 -5.42 -1.04 4.59
CA GLY A 51 -5.58 -0.68 6.00
C GLY A 51 -6.95 -1.06 6.54
N PHE A 52 -7.98 -0.96 5.70
CA PHE A 52 -9.32 -1.41 6.02
C PHE A 52 -9.42 -2.94 6.11
N LEU A 53 -8.70 -3.66 5.23
CA LEU A 53 -8.68 -5.12 5.19
C LEU A 53 -8.06 -5.74 6.44
N GLU A 54 -7.07 -5.07 7.04
CA GLU A 54 -6.39 -5.52 8.25
C GLU A 54 -6.36 -4.41 9.33
N PRO A 55 -7.47 -4.17 10.05
CA PRO A 55 -7.59 -2.99 10.91
C PRO A 55 -6.61 -2.94 12.09
N ARG A 56 -6.04 -4.07 12.52
CA ARG A 56 -5.08 -4.12 13.65
C ARG A 56 -3.63 -4.09 13.20
N ARG A 57 -3.32 -4.60 12.01
CA ARG A 57 -1.95 -4.78 11.49
C ARG A 57 -1.73 -4.10 10.13
N GLY A 58 -2.64 -3.20 9.72
CA GLY A 58 -2.57 -2.49 8.43
C GLY A 58 -1.30 -1.67 8.25
N TRP A 59 -0.65 -1.24 9.35
CA TRP A 59 0.65 -0.59 9.30
C TRP A 59 1.75 -1.50 8.72
N ILE A 60 1.68 -2.82 8.98
CA ILE A 60 2.60 -3.80 8.39
C ILE A 60 2.39 -3.86 6.89
N LEU A 61 1.13 -3.91 6.45
CA LEU A 61 0.78 -3.96 5.03
C LEU A 61 1.21 -2.67 4.32
N ALA A 62 1.06 -1.51 4.95
CA ALA A 62 1.52 -0.23 4.43
C ALA A 62 3.04 -0.17 4.30
N LEU A 63 3.79 -0.73 5.27
CA LEU A 63 5.24 -0.84 5.17
C LEU A 63 5.65 -1.75 4.00
N VAL A 64 5.02 -2.92 3.85
CA VAL A 64 5.28 -3.81 2.71
C VAL A 64 5.02 -3.09 1.39
N GLN A 65 3.87 -2.43 1.27
CA GLN A 65 3.50 -1.66 0.08
C GLN A 65 4.52 -0.55 -0.21
N ALA A 66 4.92 0.23 0.80
CA ALA A 66 5.91 1.28 0.68
C ALA A 66 7.29 0.74 0.27
N THR A 67 7.72 -0.40 0.85
CA THR A 67 8.96 -1.07 0.46
C THR A 67 8.93 -1.48 -1.01
N VAL A 68 7.83 -2.08 -1.48
CA VAL A 68 7.70 -2.46 -2.90
C VAL A 68 7.80 -1.24 -3.82
N VAL A 69 7.11 -0.14 -3.50
CA VAL A 69 7.14 1.08 -4.33
C VAL A 69 8.54 1.69 -4.35
N ILE A 70 9.20 1.82 -3.20
CA ILE A 70 10.57 2.35 -3.12
C ILE A 70 11.56 1.43 -3.86
N SER A 71 11.48 0.12 -3.64
CA SER A 71 12.36 -0.84 -4.32
C SER A 71 12.19 -0.77 -5.83
N PHE A 72 10.96 -0.65 -6.33
CA PHE A 72 10.71 -0.48 -7.76
C PHE A 72 11.34 0.81 -8.29
N TYR A 73 11.24 1.92 -7.53
CA TYR A 73 11.86 3.19 -7.90
C TYR A 73 13.39 3.09 -8.02
N TYR A 74 14.06 2.41 -7.09
CA TYR A 74 15.52 2.26 -7.12
C TYR A 74 16.00 1.25 -8.15
N LEU A 75 15.26 0.16 -8.35
CA LEU A 75 15.60 -0.85 -9.35
C LEU A 75 15.37 -0.36 -10.78
N LYS A 76 14.50 0.64 -10.97
CA LYS A 76 14.10 1.21 -12.27
C LYS A 76 13.93 0.13 -13.36
N PRO A 77 13.10 -0.91 -13.13
CA PRO A 77 12.93 -1.99 -14.10
C PRO A 77 12.28 -1.52 -15.41
N ILE A 78 11.65 -0.34 -15.40
CA ILE A 78 11.01 0.31 -16.55
C ILE A 78 11.43 1.78 -16.55
N LYS A 79 11.55 2.38 -17.74
CA LYS A 79 11.81 3.81 -17.89
C LYS A 79 10.55 4.62 -17.55
N PRO A 80 10.60 5.58 -16.62
CA PRO A 80 9.44 6.40 -16.31
C PRO A 80 9.15 7.39 -17.45
N VAL A 81 7.87 7.74 -17.62
CA VAL A 81 7.45 8.80 -18.54
C VAL A 81 7.98 10.16 -18.08
N SER A 82 8.01 10.40 -16.76
CA SER A 82 8.61 11.57 -16.13
C SER A 82 9.41 11.16 -14.90
N GLU A 83 10.73 11.40 -14.91
CA GLU A 83 11.63 11.04 -13.80
C GLU A 83 11.31 11.82 -12.52
N ASP A 84 11.02 13.12 -12.63
CA ASP A 84 10.70 13.97 -11.48
C ASP A 84 9.39 13.52 -10.81
N LEU A 85 8.39 13.18 -11.63
CA LEU A 85 7.11 12.71 -11.12
C LEU A 85 7.23 11.31 -10.49
N ALA A 86 7.95 10.39 -11.14
CA ALA A 86 8.18 9.06 -10.61
C ALA A 86 8.94 9.11 -9.27
N MET A 87 9.94 10.00 -9.16
CA MET A 87 10.63 10.27 -7.90
C MET A 87 9.66 10.78 -6.84
N PHE A 88 9.00 11.91 -7.10
CA PHE A 88 8.08 12.53 -6.15
C PHE A 88 6.99 11.55 -5.70
N ALA A 89 6.31 10.89 -6.63
CA ALA A 89 5.22 9.98 -6.34
C ALA A 89 5.68 8.76 -5.53
N SER A 90 6.88 8.23 -5.79
CA SER A 90 7.41 7.07 -5.06
C SER A 90 7.81 7.41 -3.63
N TYR A 91 8.36 8.61 -3.39
CA TYR A 91 8.64 9.08 -2.03
C TYR A 91 7.38 9.43 -1.25
N VAL A 92 6.45 10.15 -1.88
CA VAL A 92 5.15 10.49 -1.28
C VAL A 92 4.33 9.24 -0.98
N ALA A 93 4.45 8.20 -1.80
CA ALA A 93 3.76 6.92 -1.58
C ALA A 93 4.07 6.32 -0.21
N VAL A 94 5.27 6.51 0.34
CA VAL A 94 5.65 5.98 1.65
C VAL A 94 4.79 6.57 2.76
N VAL A 95 4.72 7.90 2.81
CA VAL A 95 3.98 8.63 3.84
C VAL A 95 2.49 8.42 3.65
N MET A 96 2.01 8.54 2.40
CA MET A 96 0.60 8.34 2.07
C MET A 96 0.14 6.91 2.39
N SER A 97 0.96 5.90 2.13
CA SER A 97 0.61 4.51 2.42
C SER A 97 0.37 4.29 3.91
N LEU A 98 1.25 4.84 4.74
CA LEU A 98 1.08 4.80 6.19
C LEU A 98 -0.17 5.56 6.62
N VAL A 99 -0.32 6.83 6.24
CA VAL A 99 -1.44 7.69 6.66
C VAL A 99 -2.79 7.06 6.29
N PHE A 100 -3.00 6.71 5.03
CA PHE A 100 -4.28 6.16 4.57
C PHE A 100 -4.55 4.78 5.18
N SER A 101 -3.53 3.95 5.35
CA SER A 101 -3.69 2.66 6.03
C SER A 101 -4.06 2.82 7.51
N PHE A 102 -3.42 3.75 8.23
CA PHE A 102 -3.75 4.03 9.63
C PHE A 102 -5.17 4.56 9.80
N VAL A 103 -5.59 5.50 8.94
CA VAL A 103 -6.96 6.05 8.93
C VAL A 103 -7.96 4.94 8.64
N ALA A 104 -7.74 4.15 7.59
CA ALA A 104 -8.61 3.06 7.20
C ALA A 104 -8.69 1.96 8.26
N GLY A 105 -7.58 1.63 8.91
CA GLY A 105 -7.56 0.68 10.01
C GLY A 105 -8.27 1.20 11.26
N GLY A 106 -8.15 2.49 11.55
CA GLY A 106 -8.96 3.16 12.57
C GLY A 106 -10.45 3.02 12.30
N LEU A 107 -10.86 3.32 11.07
CA LEU A 107 -12.24 3.23 10.63
C LEU A 107 -12.76 1.79 10.66
N GLY A 108 -12.00 0.83 10.13
CA GLY A 108 -12.37 -0.59 10.14
C GLY A 108 -12.60 -1.14 11.54
N ARG A 109 -11.81 -0.70 12.53
CA ARG A 109 -12.03 -1.07 13.94
C ARG A 109 -13.34 -0.52 14.50
N LEU A 110 -13.78 0.66 14.06
CA LEU A 110 -15.06 1.25 14.49
C LEU A 110 -16.23 0.48 13.89
N PHE A 111 -16.14 0.10 12.61
CA PHE A 111 -17.19 -0.69 11.94
C PHE A 111 -17.35 -2.10 12.53
N GLN A 112 -16.26 -2.74 12.93
CA GLN A 112 -16.30 -4.08 13.55
C GLN A 112 -16.71 -4.08 15.03
N LYS A 113 -16.81 -2.91 15.66
CA LYS A 113 -17.25 -2.76 17.06
C LYS A 113 -18.77 -2.55 17.21
N LYS A 114 -19.50 -2.45 16.10
CA LYS A 114 -20.96 -2.55 16.04
C LYS A 114 -21.36 -4.01 15.81
#